data_AF-A0A849QXU9-F1
#
_entry.id   AF-A0A849QXU9-F1
#
_cell.length_a   1.000
_cell.length_b   1.000
_cell.length_c   1.000
_cell.angle_alpha   90.00
_cell.angle_beta   90.00
_cell.angle_gamma   90.00
#
_symmetry.space_group_name_H-M   'P 1'
#
loop_
_entity.id
_entity.type
_entity.pdbx_description
1 polymer ?
#
loop_
_entity_poly.entity_id
_entity_poly.type
_entity_poly.pdbx_seq_one_letter_code
_entity_poly.pdbx_strand_id
1 'polypeptide(L)'
;VYGIVLLFLVECVLIPFSIIFLNLDLGAGLPLLLLVCFLGATGLSFAGSFVSGLLMFSEGKTLLLSFLLIPICMPVIIPSVLATEKILRGSGIAELIPELQLLIAFLLLIAAVMILTFKFVLEE
;
A
#
# COMPACT_ATOMS: atom_id res chain seq x y z
N VAL A 1 -5.57 10.37 5.64
CA VAL A 1 -4.40 11.01 6.30
C VAL A 1 -3.97 10.26 7.54
N TYR A 2 -4.84 10.07 8.56
CA TYR A 2 -4.48 9.34 9.78
C TYR A 2 -3.95 7.92 9.52
N GLY A 3 -4.55 7.17 8.58
CA GLY A 3 -4.07 5.83 8.20
C GLY A 3 -2.64 5.83 7.66
N ILE A 4 -2.28 6.81 6.83
CA ILE A 4 -0.92 6.97 6.29
C ILE A 4 0.07 7.18 7.44
N VAL A 5 -0.20 8.14 8.31
CA VAL A 5 0.68 8.47 9.44
C VAL A 5 0.89 7.26 10.35
N LEU A 6 -0.18 6.52 10.65
CA LEU A 6 -0.11 5.35 11.50
C LEU A 6 0.69 4.22 10.85
N LEU A 7 0.47 3.94 9.56
CA LEU A 7 1.26 2.94 8.83
C LEU A 7 2.74 3.32 8.74
N PHE A 8 3.06 4.60 8.48
CA PHE A 8 4.45 5.07 8.49
C PHE A 8 5.12 4.94 9.85
N LEU A 9 4.39 5.24 10.93
CA LEU A 9 4.92 5.09 12.29
C LEU A 9 5.24 3.62 12.57
N VAL A 10 4.34 2.71 12.18
CA VAL A 10 4.56 1.27 12.32
C VAL A 10 5.74 0.80 11.47
N GLU A 11 5.84 1.23 10.20
CA GLU A 11 6.98 0.90 9.33
C GLU A 11 8.31 1.42 9.89
N CYS A 12 8.32 2.63 10.43
CA CYS A 12 9.51 3.23 11.04
C CYS A 12 10.05 2.40 12.21
N VAL A 13 9.18 1.66 12.91
CA VAL A 13 9.59 0.72 13.96
C VAL A 13 9.93 -0.66 13.39
N LEU A 14 9.15 -1.18 12.44
CA LEU A 14 9.31 -2.52 11.89
C LEU A 14 10.54 -2.68 10.99
N ILE A 15 10.89 -1.66 10.20
CA ILE A 15 12.05 -1.68 9.30
C ILE A 15 13.36 -1.86 10.09
N PRO A 16 13.71 -1.01 11.09
CA PRO A 16 14.96 -1.19 11.82
C PRO A 16 14.98 -2.50 12.62
N PHE A 17 13.84 -2.91 13.19
CA PHE A 17 13.74 -4.21 13.86
C PHE A 17 13.99 -5.34 12.87
N SER A 18 13.39 -5.32 11.69
CA SER A 18 13.65 -6.34 10.65
C SER A 18 15.13 -6.39 10.29
N ILE A 19 15.81 -5.25 10.12
CA ILE A 19 17.23 -5.20 9.81
C ILE A 19 18.07 -5.85 10.91
N ILE A 20 17.81 -5.52 12.17
CA ILE A 20 18.56 -6.01 13.32
C ILE A 20 18.29 -7.51 13.57
N PHE A 21 17.02 -7.91 13.59
CA PHE A 21 16.61 -9.28 13.93
C PHE A 21 16.90 -10.29 12.81
N LEU A 22 16.70 -9.90 11.55
CA LEU A 22 16.93 -10.78 10.41
C LEU A 22 18.35 -10.66 9.84
N ASN A 23 19.20 -9.79 10.44
CA ASN A 23 20.57 -9.51 10.00
C ASN A 23 20.65 -9.21 8.49
N LEU A 24 19.73 -8.36 8.01
CA LEU A 24 19.61 -8.06 6.58
C LEU A 24 20.72 -7.10 6.14
N ASP A 25 21.50 -7.53 5.16
CA ASP A 25 22.47 -6.67 4.49
C ASP A 25 21.78 -5.95 3.31
N LEU A 26 21.19 -4.79 3.62
CA LEU A 26 20.42 -4.01 2.65
C LEU A 26 21.27 -3.11 1.75
N GLY A 27 22.60 -3.04 1.98
CA GLY A 27 23.56 -2.29 1.15
C GLY A 27 23.00 -0.99 0.53
N ALA A 28 23.03 -0.92 -0.80
CA ALA A 28 22.48 0.19 -1.59
C ALA A 28 20.96 0.08 -1.88
N GLY A 29 20.30 -0.99 -1.44
CA GLY A 29 18.87 -1.26 -1.62
C GLY A 29 17.96 -0.59 -0.59
N LEU A 30 18.51 -0.06 0.51
CA LEU A 30 17.77 0.66 1.55
C LEU A 30 16.85 1.80 1.02
N PRO A 31 17.31 2.73 0.16
CA PRO A 31 16.43 3.78 -0.37
C PRO A 31 15.29 3.21 -1.22
N LEU A 32 15.53 2.11 -1.92
CA LEU A 32 14.52 1.48 -2.77
C LEU A 32 13.47 0.75 -1.93
N LEU A 33 13.89 0.12 -0.82
CA LEU A 33 12.99 -0.46 0.17
C LEU A 33 12.09 0.60 0.79
N LEU A 34 12.66 1.73 1.20
CA LEU A 34 11.90 2.86 1.74
C LEU A 34 10.88 3.39 0.74
N LEU A 35 11.24 3.46 -0.54
CA LEU A 35 10.30 3.85 -1.60
C LEU A 35 9.14 2.85 -1.74
N VAL A 36 9.42 1.55 -1.80
CA VAL A 36 8.39 0.50 -1.89
C VAL A 36 7.46 0.54 -0.68
N CYS A 37 8.01 0.63 0.54
CA CYS A 37 7.26 0.82 1.77
C CYS A 37 6.37 2.06 1.70
N PHE A 38 6.94 3.20 1.28
CA PHE A 38 6.19 4.44 1.17
C PHE A 38 4.97 4.33 0.23
N LEU A 39 5.17 3.74 -0.96
CA LEU A 39 4.08 3.52 -1.90
C LEU A 39 3.06 2.50 -1.36
N GLY A 40 3.53 1.41 -0.75
CA GLY A 40 2.69 0.35 -0.20
C GLY A 40 1.80 0.86 0.94
N ALA A 41 2.38 1.58 1.90
CA ALA A 41 1.66 2.19 3.02
C ALA A 41 0.62 3.21 2.54
N THR A 42 0.97 4.03 1.55
CA THR A 42 0.04 5.01 0.97
C THR A 42 -1.11 4.30 0.24
N GLY A 43 -0.81 3.30 -0.59
CA GLY A 43 -1.81 2.51 -1.31
C GLY A 43 -2.77 1.77 -0.38
N LEU A 44 -2.24 1.13 0.67
CA LEU A 44 -3.04 0.46 1.70
C LEU A 44 -3.91 1.43 2.49
N SER A 45 -3.38 2.60 2.87
CA SER A 45 -4.19 3.59 3.56
C SER A 45 -5.32 4.12 2.69
N PHE A 46 -5.11 4.27 1.38
CA PHE A 46 -6.16 4.70 0.46
C PHE A 46 -7.22 3.59 0.30
N ALA A 47 -6.80 2.36 0.07
CA ALA A 47 -7.70 1.20 0.05
C ALA A 47 -8.59 1.13 1.30
N GLY A 48 -8.00 1.20 2.49
CA GLY A 48 -8.74 1.18 3.75
C GLY A 48 -9.67 2.39 3.95
N SER A 49 -9.23 3.58 3.52
CA SER A 49 -10.07 4.79 3.61
C SER A 49 -11.28 4.71 2.67
N PHE A 50 -11.11 4.18 1.46
CA PHE A 50 -12.21 3.98 0.51
C PHE A 50 -13.26 3.03 1.08
N VAL A 51 -12.81 1.89 1.61
CA VAL A 51 -13.68 0.90 2.25
C VAL A 51 -14.40 1.48 3.47
N SER A 52 -13.69 2.25 4.32
CA SER A 52 -14.31 2.93 5.45
C SER A 52 -15.35 3.96 5.03
N GLY A 53 -15.15 4.65 3.90
CA GLY A 53 -16.14 5.55 3.31
C GLY A 53 -17.39 4.78 2.89
N LEU A 54 -17.24 3.67 2.18
CA LEU A 54 -18.37 2.81 1.78
C LEU A 54 -19.18 2.29 2.97
N LEU A 55 -18.53 2.00 4.09
CA LEU A 55 -19.21 1.58 5.33
C LEU A 55 -20.15 2.65 5.89
N MET A 56 -19.76 3.93 5.83
CA MET A 56 -20.60 5.01 6.35
C MET A 56 -21.92 5.16 5.58
N PHE A 57 -21.97 4.72 4.33
CA PHE A 57 -23.18 4.78 3.49
C PHE A 57 -23.97 3.45 3.43
N SER A 58 -23.42 2.35 3.96
CA SER A 58 -24.04 1.02 3.83
C SER A 58 -24.49 0.48 5.19
N GLU A 59 -25.71 0.85 5.60
CA GLU A 59 -26.42 0.20 6.71
C GLU A 59 -26.69 -1.28 6.34
N GLY A 60 -25.86 -2.20 6.82
CA GLY A 60 -26.24 -3.62 6.93
C GLY A 60 -25.48 -4.68 6.12
N LYS A 61 -24.30 -4.43 5.55
CA LYS A 61 -23.54 -5.47 4.81
C LYS A 61 -22.07 -5.64 5.24
N THR A 62 -21.82 -5.71 6.54
CA THR A 62 -20.48 -5.97 7.14
C THR A 62 -19.78 -7.23 6.60
N LEU A 63 -20.54 -8.23 6.13
CA LEU A 63 -19.98 -9.46 5.53
C LEU A 63 -19.39 -9.27 4.13
N LEU A 64 -19.93 -8.34 3.31
CA LEU A 64 -19.34 -8.02 2.00
C LEU A 64 -18.00 -7.28 2.16
N LEU A 65 -17.84 -6.55 3.26
CA LEU A 65 -16.70 -5.67 3.47
C LEU A 65 -15.39 -6.44 3.70
N SER A 66 -15.40 -7.44 4.58
CA SER A 66 -14.25 -8.30 4.81
C SER A 66 -13.87 -9.07 3.55
N PHE A 67 -14.85 -9.38 2.69
CA PHE A 67 -14.63 -10.04 1.41
C PHE A 67 -14.10 -9.10 0.33
N LEU A 68 -14.41 -7.80 0.39
CA LEU A 68 -13.93 -6.76 -0.53
C LEU A 68 -12.56 -6.19 -0.12
N LEU A 69 -12.23 -6.16 1.18
CA LEU A 69 -10.94 -5.69 1.67
C LEU A 69 -9.78 -6.52 1.12
N ILE A 70 -9.91 -7.85 1.18
CA ILE A 70 -8.87 -8.75 0.67
C ILE A 70 -8.52 -8.46 -0.81
N PRO A 71 -9.46 -8.48 -1.77
CA PRO A 71 -9.16 -8.24 -3.19
C PRO A 71 -8.69 -6.80 -3.46
N ILE A 72 -9.10 -5.81 -2.66
CA ILE A 72 -8.62 -4.42 -2.81
C ILE A 72 -7.18 -4.28 -2.29
N CYS A 73 -6.81 -5.01 -1.23
CA CYS A 73 -5.45 -4.97 -0.69
C CYS A 73 -4.45 -5.79 -1.52
N MET A 74 -4.87 -6.89 -2.16
CA MET A 74 -4.04 -7.73 -3.03
C MET A 74 -3.17 -6.96 -4.04
N PRO A 75 -3.69 -6.03 -4.85
CA PRO A 75 -2.88 -5.29 -5.83
C PRO A 75 -1.79 -4.42 -5.22
N VAL A 76 -1.84 -4.14 -3.91
CA VAL A 76 -0.76 -3.45 -3.19
C VAL A 76 0.19 -4.44 -2.53
N ILE A 77 -0.36 -5.43 -1.83
CA ILE A 77 0.42 -6.40 -1.05
C ILE A 77 1.33 -7.23 -1.95
N ILE A 78 0.79 -7.79 -3.05
CA ILE A 78 1.54 -8.68 -3.93
C ILE A 78 2.81 -8.00 -4.48
N PRO A 79 2.74 -6.86 -5.18
CA PRO A 79 3.95 -6.25 -5.73
C PRO A 79 4.85 -5.66 -4.64
N SER A 80 4.33 -5.26 -3.47
CA SER A 80 5.17 -4.80 -2.36
C SER A 80 6.05 -5.92 -1.81
N VAL A 81 5.48 -7.11 -1.63
CA VAL A 81 6.23 -8.29 -1.15
C VAL A 81 7.24 -8.74 -2.20
N LEU A 82 6.85 -8.82 -3.47
CA LEU A 82 7.75 -9.20 -4.58
C LEU A 82 8.91 -8.21 -4.75
N ALA A 83 8.64 -6.91 -4.65
CA ALA A 83 9.67 -5.89 -4.71
C ALA A 83 10.63 -6.02 -3.52
N THR A 84 10.09 -6.25 -2.32
CA THR A 84 10.91 -6.46 -1.12
C THR A 84 11.81 -7.70 -1.27
N GLU A 85 11.28 -8.82 -1.74
CA GLU A 85 12.05 -10.05 -2.02
C GLU A 85 13.20 -9.79 -3.01
N LYS A 86 12.93 -9.09 -4.11
CA LYS A 86 13.94 -8.71 -5.11
C LYS A 86 15.02 -7.79 -4.55
N ILE A 87 14.64 -6.82 -3.72
CA ILE A 87 15.60 -5.94 -3.02
C ILE A 87 16.50 -6.75 -2.09
N LEU A 88 15.92 -7.68 -1.32
CA LEU A 88 16.68 -8.54 -0.41
C LEU A 88 17.63 -9.50 -1.15
N ARG A 89 17.29 -9.89 -2.39
CA ARG A 89 18.17 -10.69 -3.27
C ARG A 89 19.29 -9.87 -3.92
N GLY A 90 19.28 -8.55 -3.78
CA GLY A 90 20.22 -7.67 -4.46
C GLY A 90 19.97 -7.57 -5.97
N SER A 91 18.74 -7.83 -6.43
CA SER A 91 18.36 -7.66 -7.84
C SER A 91 18.56 -6.22 -8.30
N GLY A 92 18.92 -6.04 -9.57
CA GLY A 92 19.06 -4.71 -10.17
C GLY A 92 17.74 -3.95 -10.22
N ILE A 93 17.80 -2.61 -10.20
CA ILE A 93 16.63 -1.71 -10.22
C ILE A 93 15.69 -2.02 -11.40
N ALA A 94 16.25 -2.44 -12.56
CA ALA A 94 15.49 -2.80 -13.74
C ALA A 94 14.48 -3.93 -13.50
N GLU A 95 14.82 -4.88 -12.61
CA GLU A 95 13.92 -5.99 -12.27
C GLU A 95 12.79 -5.55 -11.34
N LEU A 96 12.89 -4.38 -10.70
CA LEU A 96 11.90 -3.83 -9.78
C LEU A 96 10.86 -2.93 -10.45
N ILE A 97 11.12 -2.51 -11.69
CA ILE A 97 10.24 -1.66 -12.49
C ILE A 97 8.80 -2.20 -12.57
N PRO A 98 8.56 -3.49 -12.86
CA PRO A 98 7.18 -3.97 -13.01
C PRO A 98 6.39 -3.91 -11.70
N GLU A 99 7.01 -4.20 -10.56
CA GLU A 99 6.37 -4.06 -9.26
C GLU A 99 6.06 -2.59 -8.94
N LEU A 100 7.04 -1.69 -9.13
CA LEU A 100 6.83 -0.26 -8.91
C LEU A 100 5.72 0.30 -9.81
N GLN A 101 5.67 -0.09 -11.08
CA GLN A 101 4.59 0.30 -11.99
C GLN A 101 3.23 -0.15 -11.47
N LEU A 102 3.12 -1.37 -10.92
CA LEU A 102 1.86 -1.85 -10.39
C LEU A 102 1.43 -1.07 -9.14
N LEU A 103 2.36 -0.77 -8.21
CA LEU A 103 2.05 0.07 -7.03
C LEU A 103 1.59 1.47 -7.45
N ILE A 104 2.29 2.11 -8.39
CA ILE A 104 1.96 3.45 -8.87
C ILE A 104 0.62 3.44 -9.61
N ALA A 105 0.39 2.47 -10.49
CA ALA A 105 -0.85 2.33 -11.23
C ALA A 105 -2.04 2.16 -10.28
N PHE A 106 -1.90 1.30 -9.26
CA PHE A 106 -2.93 1.14 -8.24
C PHE A 106 -3.18 2.43 -7.46
N LEU A 107 -2.11 3.12 -7.04
CA LEU A 107 -2.22 4.36 -6.28
C LEU A 107 -2.97 5.45 -7.06
N LEU A 108 -2.65 5.61 -8.36
CA LEU A 108 -3.35 6.54 -9.24
C LEU A 108 -4.81 6.13 -9.45
N LEU A 109 -5.07 4.84 -9.65
CA LEU A 109 -6.42 4.32 -9.85
C LEU A 109 -7.30 4.58 -8.62
N ILE A 110 -6.85 4.22 -7.42
CA ILE A 110 -7.65 4.40 -6.21
C ILE A 110 -7.84 5.89 -5.87
N ALA A 111 -6.83 6.72 -6.12
CA ALA A 111 -6.95 8.17 -5.97
C ALA A 111 -7.98 8.76 -6.95
N ALA A 112 -7.96 8.34 -8.22
CA ALA A 112 -8.93 8.77 -9.22
C ALA A 112 -10.35 8.36 -8.84
N VAL A 113 -10.54 7.11 -8.42
CA VAL A 113 -11.83 6.61 -7.93
C VAL A 113 -12.35 7.46 -6.77
N MET A 114 -11.51 7.72 -5.77
CA MET A 114 -11.89 8.57 -4.63
C MET A 114 -12.33 9.97 -5.07
N ILE A 115 -11.56 10.64 -5.94
CA ILE A 115 -11.87 12.00 -6.41
C ILE A 115 -13.19 12.01 -7.18
N LEU A 116 -13.41 11.03 -8.06
CA LEU A 116 -14.64 10.92 -8.86
C LEU A 116 -15.86 10.63 -7.97
N THR A 117 -15.73 9.71 -7.02
CA THR A 117 -16.81 9.42 -6.06
C THR A 117 -17.13 10.64 -5.20
N PHE A 118 -16.13 11.38 -4.74
CA PHE A 118 -16.36 12.57 -3.91
C PHE A 118 -17.03 13.70 -4.70
N LYS A 119 -16.67 13.89 -5.97
CA LYS A 119 -17.38 14.81 -6.87
C LYS A 119 -18.85 14.44 -7.03
N PHE A 120 -19.13 13.16 -7.27
CA PHE A 120 -20.50 12.68 -7.44
C PHE A 120 -21.35 12.89 -6.18
N VAL A 121 -20.77 12.67 -4.98
CA VAL A 121 -21.45 12.88 -3.70
C VAL A 121 -21.66 14.37 -3.37
N LEU A 122 -20.80 15.27 -3.86
CA LEU A 122 -20.92 16.72 -3.63
C LEU A 122 -21.86 17.43 -4.62
N GLU A 123 -22.20 16.80 -5.74
CA GLU A 123 -23.14 17.34 -6.74
C GLU A 123 -24.61 16.97 -6.47
N GLU A 124 -24.89 16.20 -5.40
CA GLU A 124 -26.21 16.03 -4.78
C GLU A 124 -26.35 16.86 -3.50
#